data_AF-A0A520C1K6-F1
#
_entry.id   AF-A0A520C1K6-F1
#
_cell.length_a   1.000
_cell.length_b   1.000
_cell.length_c   1.000
_cell.angle_alpha   90.00
_cell.angle_beta   90.00
_cell.angle_gamma   90.00
#
_symmetry.space_group_name_H-M   'P 1'
#
loop_
_entity.id
_entity.type
_entity.pdbx_description
1 polymer ?
#
loop_
_entity_poly.entity_id
_entity_poly.type
_entity_poly.pdbx_seq_one_letter_code
_entity_poly.pdbx_strand_id
1 'polypeptide(L)'
;MIVTVVAIFDEFNPHAPLAKVLKERLIRLATELQDISLKPLAAMPPMDGDVVIYISYNLKYTVRWRIANDVPSYIEKEVAEVCALKGYIAWKTSTVNIFRGNK
;
A
#
# COMPACT_ATOMS: atom_id res chain seq x y z
N MET A 1 -17.49 1.65 2.44
CA MET A 1 -16.09 1.98 2.74
C MET A 1 -15.43 2.61 1.53
N ILE A 2 -14.58 3.62 1.70
CA ILE A 2 -13.76 4.19 0.63
C ILE A 2 -12.38 3.51 0.68
N VAL A 3 -11.86 3.10 -0.47
CA VAL A 3 -10.53 2.52 -0.59
C VAL A 3 -9.69 3.41 -1.49
N THR A 4 -8.55 3.85 -0.98
CA THR A 4 -7.59 4.67 -1.70
C THR A 4 -6.25 3.94 -1.77
N VAL A 5 -5.72 3.72 -2.97
CA VAL A 5 -4.39 3.13 -3.15
C VAL A 5 -3.44 4.15 -3.75
N VAL A 6 -2.35 4.44 -3.04
CA VAL A 6 -1.35 5.44 -3.43
C VAL A 6 -0.03 4.77 -3.80
N ALA A 7 0.47 5.05 -5.00
CA ALA A 7 1.82 4.68 -5.41
C ALA A 7 2.85 5.66 -4.83
N ILE A 8 3.79 5.15 -4.04
CA ILE A 8 4.90 5.90 -3.44
C ILE A 8 6.18 5.62 -4.21
N PHE A 9 6.98 6.66 -4.46
CA PHE A 9 8.22 6.60 -5.25
C PHE A 9 9.44 7.01 -4.41
N ASP A 10 9.67 6.32 -3.29
CA ASP A 10 10.67 6.68 -2.27
C ASP A 10 12.05 6.03 -2.48
N GLU A 11 12.10 4.75 -2.82
CA GLU A 11 13.36 3.99 -2.98
C GLU A 11 13.88 3.97 -4.43
N PHE A 12 13.24 4.72 -5.32
CA PHE A 12 13.57 4.71 -6.73
C PHE A 12 14.62 5.78 -7.07
N ASN A 13 15.69 5.42 -7.79
CA ASN A 13 16.60 6.41 -8.38
C ASN A 13 15.93 7.03 -9.63
N PRO A 14 15.45 8.28 -9.59
CA PRO A 14 14.69 8.87 -10.70
C PRO A 14 15.48 8.98 -12.01
N HIS A 15 16.80 8.87 -11.96
CA HIS A 15 17.68 8.90 -13.13
C HIS A 15 17.99 7.51 -13.72
N ALA A 16 17.48 6.43 -13.11
CA ALA A 16 17.65 5.10 -13.67
C ALA A 16 16.94 4.98 -15.02
N PRO A 17 17.50 4.26 -16.01
CA PRO A 17 16.90 4.14 -17.35
C PRO A 17 15.44 3.65 -17.36
N LEU A 18 15.06 2.84 -16.36
CA LEU A 18 13.73 2.27 -16.23
C LEU A 18 12.77 3.07 -15.33
N ALA A 19 13.17 4.26 -14.87
CA ALA A 19 12.40 5.08 -13.92
C ALA A 19 10.97 5.34 -14.37
N LYS A 20 10.84 5.81 -15.60
CA LYS A 20 9.55 6.14 -16.18
C LYS A 20 8.64 4.92 -16.27
N VAL A 21 9.18 3.80 -16.76
CA VAL A 21 8.42 2.55 -16.93
C VAL A 21 7.97 1.99 -15.59
N LEU A 22 8.85 1.99 -14.58
CA LEU A 22 8.53 1.49 -13.25
C LEU A 22 7.52 2.39 -12.54
N LYS A 23 7.63 3.71 -12.69
CA LYS A 23 6.62 4.65 -12.21
C LYS A 23 5.24 4.36 -12.81
N GLU A 24 5.15 4.29 -14.14
CA GLU A 24 3.89 4.02 -14.84
C GLU A 24 3.32 2.66 -14.48
N ARG A 25 4.17 1.64 -14.31
CA ARG A 25 3.75 0.31 -13.86
C ARG A 25 3.17 0.37 -12.45
N LEU A 26 3.83 1.03 -11.50
CA LEU A 26 3.34 1.10 -10.12
C LEU A 26 2.00 1.85 -10.03
N ILE A 27 1.83 2.92 -10.81
CA ILE A 27 0.54 3.63 -10.90
C ILE A 27 -0.56 2.70 -11.39
N ARG A 28 -0.32 1.94 -12.47
CA ARG A 28 -1.28 0.96 -12.98
C ARG A 28 -1.63 -0.11 -11.94
N LEU A 29 -0.63 -0.61 -11.21
CA LEU A 29 -0.84 -1.57 -10.14
C LEU A 29 -1.66 -0.99 -8.98
N ALA A 30 -1.46 0.30 -8.64
CA ALA A 30 -2.27 0.97 -7.62
C ALA A 30 -3.74 1.07 -8.06
N THR A 31 -3.99 1.51 -9.29
CA THR A 31 -5.34 1.58 -9.87
C THR A 31 -6.01 0.21 -9.91
N GLU A 32 -5.30 -0.83 -10.36
CA GLU A 32 -5.82 -2.20 -10.42
C GLU A 32 -6.13 -2.77 -9.01
N LEU A 33 -5.26 -2.50 -8.04
CA LEU A 33 -5.47 -2.92 -6.65
C LEU A 33 -6.73 -2.25 -6.09
N GLN A 34 -6.91 -0.95 -6.33
CA GLN A 34 -8.07 -0.18 -5.86
C GLN A 34 -9.38 -0.60 -6.54
N ASP A 35 -9.42 -0.53 -7.87
CA ASP A 35 -10.68 -0.55 -8.62
C ASP A 35 -11.20 -1.97 -8.89
N ILE A 36 -10.31 -2.96 -8.80
CA ILE A 36 -10.65 -4.36 -9.10
C ILE A 36 -10.48 -5.21 -7.84
N SER A 37 -9.29 -5.20 -7.25
CA SER A 37 -8.90 -6.25 -6.32
C SER A 37 -9.44 -6.01 -4.91
N LEU A 38 -9.51 -4.75 -4.49
CA LEU A 38 -10.05 -4.32 -3.19
C LEU A 38 -11.47 -3.76 -3.31
N LYS A 39 -12.07 -3.78 -4.50
CA LYS A 39 -13.46 -3.39 -4.72
C LYS A 39 -14.45 -4.06 -3.75
N PRO A 40 -14.29 -5.35 -3.34
CA PRO A 40 -15.18 -5.97 -2.36
C PRO A 40 -15.20 -5.26 -0.99
N LEU A 41 -14.11 -4.60 -0.57
CA LEU A 41 -14.06 -3.85 0.69
C LEU A 41 -15.08 -2.72 0.74
N ALA A 42 -15.47 -2.15 -0.42
CA ALA A 42 -16.47 -1.08 -0.47
C ALA A 42 -17.83 -1.52 0.12
N ALA A 43 -18.14 -2.82 0.07
CA ALA A 43 -19.34 -3.44 0.61
C ALA A 43 -19.16 -3.99 2.04
N MET A 44 -17.96 -3.89 2.63
CA MET A 44 -17.71 -4.30 4.00
C MET A 44 -18.05 -3.16 4.98
N PRO A 45 -18.52 -3.50 6.19
CA PRO A 45 -18.63 -2.52 7.26
C PRO A 45 -17.24 -2.04 7.72
N PRO A 46 -17.15 -0.86 8.37
CA PRO A 46 -18.18 0.17 8.40
C PRO A 46 -18.34 0.85 7.02
N MET A 47 -19.57 1.19 6.63
CA MET A 47 -19.87 1.70 5.29
C MET A 47 -19.26 3.09 5.03
N ASP A 48 -19.04 3.87 6.09
CA ASP A 48 -18.36 5.16 6.14
C ASP A 48 -16.86 5.08 6.46
N GLY A 49 -16.31 3.87 6.58
CA GLY A 49 -14.87 3.67 6.80
C GLY A 49 -14.03 4.10 5.61
N ASP A 50 -12.77 4.45 5.88
CA ASP A 50 -11.76 4.75 4.86
C ASP A 50 -10.54 3.84 5.04
N VAL A 51 -9.96 3.39 3.94
CA VAL A 51 -8.78 2.52 3.91
C VAL A 51 -7.79 3.08 2.91
N VAL A 52 -6.69 3.62 3.43
CA VAL A 52 -5.60 4.18 2.63
C VAL A 52 -4.46 3.18 2.60
N ILE A 53 -4.10 2.71 1.41
CA ILE A 53 -3.04 1.73 1.20
C ILE A 53 -1.93 2.37 0.40
N TYR A 54 -0.71 2.26 0.89
CA TYR A 54 0.48 2.66 0.14
C TYR A 54 1.12 1.44 -0.50
N ILE A 55 1.48 1.56 -1.77
CA ILE A 55 2.34 0.61 -2.45
C ILE A 55 3.62 1.29 -2.93
N SER A 56 4.75 0.59 -2.85
CA SER A 56 6.04 1.06 -3.37
C SER A 56 6.83 -0.13 -3.92
N TYR A 57 7.92 0.14 -4.61
CA TYR A 57 8.97 -0.86 -4.85
C TYR A 57 9.97 -0.85 -3.71
N ASN A 58 10.45 -2.03 -3.32
CA ASN A 58 11.70 -2.12 -2.57
C ASN A 58 12.92 -2.05 -3.51
N LEU A 59 14.13 -2.06 -2.94
CA LEU A 59 15.40 -2.12 -3.69
C LEU A 59 15.53 -3.30 -4.68
N LYS A 60 14.73 -4.36 -4.53
CA LYS A 60 14.68 -5.53 -5.43
C LYS A 60 13.56 -5.42 -6.47
N TYR A 61 12.91 -4.27 -6.60
CA TYR A 61 11.74 -4.03 -7.45
C TYR A 61 10.54 -4.95 -7.15
N THR A 62 10.47 -5.51 -5.94
CA THR A 62 9.28 -6.19 -5.44
C THR A 62 8.30 -5.16 -4.92
N VAL A 63 7.02 -5.30 -5.28
CA VAL A 63 5.96 -4.43 -4.76
C VAL A 63 5.75 -4.75 -3.28
N ARG A 64 5.79 -3.72 -2.44
CA ARG A 64 5.48 -3.78 -1.02
C ARG A 64 4.25 -2.93 -0.71
N TRP A 65 3.50 -3.28 0.33
CA TRP A 65 2.26 -2.59 0.69
C TRP A 65 2.14 -2.34 2.20
N ARG A 66 1.45 -1.28 2.61
CA ARG A 66 1.02 -1.05 3.99
C ARG A 66 -0.29 -0.28 4.01
N ILE A 67 -1.07 -0.46 5.07
CA ILE A 67 -2.18 0.45 5.39
C ILE A 67 -1.58 1.68 6.07
N ALA A 68 -2.05 2.87 5.69
CA ALA A 68 -1.52 4.16 6.13
C ALA A 68 -2.33 4.79 7.27
N ASN A 69 -3.53 4.29 7.54
CA ASN A 69 -4.43 4.72 8.59
C ASN A 69 -4.87 3.53 9.46
N ASP A 70 -5.42 3.81 10.64
CA ASP A 70 -5.96 2.77 11.52
C ASP A 70 -7.24 2.19 10.93
N VAL A 71 -7.34 0.86 10.89
CA VAL A 71 -8.52 0.13 10.42
C VAL A 71 -8.80 -1.06 11.33
N PRO A 72 -10.02 -1.62 11.31
CA PRO A 72 -10.30 -2.85 12.04
C PRO A 72 -9.44 -4.03 11.56
N SER A 73 -9.08 -4.93 12.47
CA SER A 73 -8.19 -6.07 12.19
C SER A 73 -8.69 -7.03 11.10
N TYR A 74 -10.00 -7.11 10.87
CA TYR A 74 -10.55 -7.91 9.77
C TYR A 74 -10.29 -7.27 8.40
N ILE A 75 -10.25 -5.94 8.31
CA ILE A 75 -9.86 -5.22 7.09
C ILE A 75 -8.38 -5.43 6.83
N GLU A 76 -7.53 -5.39 7.87
CA GLU A 76 -6.11 -5.68 7.72
C GLU A 76 -5.87 -7.08 7.12
N LYS A 77 -6.62 -8.09 7.58
CA LYS A 77 -6.55 -9.45 7.08
C LYS A 77 -6.97 -9.55 5.61
N GLU A 78 -8.10 -8.94 5.25
CA GLU A 78 -8.60 -8.96 3.88
C GLU A 78 -7.60 -8.30 2.90
N VAL A 79 -7.08 -7.12 3.26
CA VAL A 79 -6.05 -6.44 2.46
C VAL A 79 -4.80 -7.31 2.33
N ALA A 80 -4.38 -7.97 3.43
CA ALA A 80 -3.22 -8.85 3.43
C ALA A 80 -3.39 -10.06 2.51
N GLU A 81 -4.55 -10.71 2.53
CA GLU A 81 -4.87 -11.84 1.67
C GLU A 81 -4.88 -11.44 0.20
N VAL A 82 -5.57 -10.34 -0.15
CA VAL A 82 -5.60 -9.82 -1.52
C VAL A 82 -4.20 -9.45 -2.02
N CYS A 83 -3.39 -8.79 -1.18
CA CYS A 83 -2.03 -8.42 -1.55
C CYS A 83 -1.10 -9.64 -1.69
N ALA A 84 -1.26 -10.66 -0.83
CA ALA A 84 -0.50 -11.90 -0.91
C ALA A 84 -0.78 -12.67 -2.22
N LEU A 85 -2.04 -12.72 -2.67
CA LEU A 85 -2.43 -13.33 -3.94
C LEU A 85 -1.78 -12.64 -5.16
N LYS A 86 -1.45 -11.35 -5.06
CA LYS A 86 -0.69 -10.61 -6.08
C LYS A 86 0.83 -10.72 -5.95
N GLY A 87 1.32 -11.42 -4.92
CA GLY A 87 2.76 -11.51 -4.61
C GLY A 87 3.35 -10.23 -4.02
N TYR A 88 2.52 -9.34 -3.47
CA TYR A 88 3.00 -8.13 -2.80
C TYR A 88 3.41 -8.46 -1.36
N ILE A 89 4.49 -7.84 -0.89
CA ILE A 89 5.03 -8.10 0.46
C ILE A 89 4.62 -7.02 1.46
N ALA A 90 4.37 -7.40 2.70
CA ALA A 90 4.06 -6.42 3.74
C ALA A 90 5.26 -5.47 3.97
N TRP A 91 4.99 -4.17 3.88
CA TRP A 91 5.93 -3.10 4.16
C TRP A 91 5.95 -2.82 5.66
N LYS A 92 6.70 -3.65 6.37
CA LYS A 92 7.02 -3.40 7.78
C LYS A 92 7.95 -2.20 7.83
N THR A 93 7.41 -1.03 8.17
CA THR A 93 8.27 0.06 8.60
C THR A 93 8.84 -0.34 9.96
N SER A 94 10.16 -0.27 10.10
CA SER A 94 10.81 -0.36 11.40
C SER A 94 10.44 0.89 12.19
N THR A 95 9.23 0.97 12.74
CA THR A 95 8.85 2.02 13.68
C THR A 95 9.45 1.71 15.04
N VAL A 96 10.74 2.01 15.20
CA VAL A 96 11.27 2.44 16.49
C VAL A 96 11.83 3.85 16.30
N ASN A 97 10.94 4.82 16.09
CA ASN A 97 11.22 6.19 16.48
C ASN A 97 10.31 6.50 17.67
N ILE A 98 10.69 5.95 18.82
CA ILE A 98 10.27 6.46 20.12
C ILE A 98 10.88 7.87 20.21
N PHE A 99 10.11 8.89 19.83
CA PHE A 99 10.42 10.26 20.23
C PHE A 99 10.28 10.32 21.76
N ARG A 100 11.38 10.09 22.49
CA ARG A 100 11.50 10.50 23.89
C ARG A 100 11.54 12.02 23.88
N GLY A 101 10.38 12.65 24.07
CA GLY A 101 10.32 14.05 24.46
C GLY A 101 10.95 14.18 25.84
N ASN A 102 12.16 14.73 25.90
CA ASN A 102 12.71 15.25 27.15
C ASN A 102 11.99 16.56 27.48
N LYS A 103 11.13 16.55 28.50
CA LYS A 103 10.94 17.66 29.43
C LYS A 103 10.62 17.10 30.81
#